data_AF-A0A936LNH0-F1
#
_entry.id   AF-A0A936LNH0-F1
#
_cell.length_a   1.000
_cell.length_b   1.000
_cell.length_c   1.000
_cell.angle_alpha   90.00
_cell.angle_beta   90.00
_cell.angle_gamma   90.00
#
_symmetry.space_group_name_H-M   'P 1'
#
loop_
_entity.id
_entity.type
_entity.pdbx_description
1 polymer ?
#
loop_
_entity_poly.entity_id
_entity_poly.type
_entity_poly.pdbx_seq_one_letter_code
_entity_poly.pdbx_strand_id
1 'polypeptide(L)'
;MKTTGLLATALVGSTLLALGCGTNAPAHSDYTDEGSAAAQATDARESDVPAVRLDSLGNRWIANPETTAGIANMSAILQAFDPASGNADTLKAALEEEFGLIFERCTMEGEAHNQLHNFLIPIHHALREFDGQAARDREAMTTHLATYTTYFQ
;
A
#
# COMPACT_ATOMS: atom_id res chain seq x y z
N MET A 1 50.73 -0.23 35.62
CA MET A 1 51.77 -0.61 34.63
C MET A 1 51.21 -0.34 33.25
N LYS A 2 51.94 0.45 32.45
CA LYS A 2 51.64 0.76 31.04
C LYS A 2 52.16 -0.36 30.16
N THR A 3 51.48 -0.70 29.07
CA THR A 3 52.13 -0.98 27.78
C THR A 3 51.22 -0.62 26.62
N THR A 4 51.70 0.37 25.88
CA THR A 4 51.32 0.86 24.56
C THR A 4 51.62 -0.19 23.47
N GLY A 5 50.95 -0.09 22.32
CA GLY A 5 51.35 -0.81 21.11
C GLY A 5 50.57 -0.38 19.85
N LEU A 6 50.99 0.75 19.26
CA LEU A 6 50.64 1.20 17.91
C LEU A 6 51.25 0.26 16.86
N LEU A 7 50.59 0.02 15.72
CA LEU A 7 51.28 -0.04 14.42
C LEU A 7 50.32 0.42 13.31
N ALA A 8 50.80 1.36 12.50
CA ALA A 8 50.18 1.92 11.32
C ALA A 8 50.86 1.35 10.07
N THR A 9 50.12 1.16 8.99
CA THR A 9 50.68 1.23 7.62
C THR A 9 49.61 1.67 6.62
N ALA A 10 49.91 2.78 5.95
CA ALA A 10 49.24 3.32 4.76
C ALA A 10 49.57 2.46 3.51
N LEU A 11 49.00 2.62 2.30
CA LEU A 11 49.05 3.79 1.42
C LEU A 11 48.38 3.43 0.05
N VAL A 12 47.74 4.43 -0.61
CA VAL A 12 47.47 4.65 -2.08
C VAL A 12 46.56 3.68 -2.85
N GLY A 13 45.66 4.11 -3.74
CA GLY A 13 45.25 5.46 -4.18
C GLY A 13 44.45 5.41 -5.50
N SER A 14 43.79 6.55 -5.78
CA SER A 14 43.31 7.15 -7.05
C SER A 14 43.01 6.25 -8.25
N THR A 15 41.90 6.43 -8.98
CA THR A 15 41.78 7.52 -9.96
C THR A 15 40.31 7.75 -10.38
N LEU A 16 39.86 9.01 -10.32
CA LEU A 16 38.65 9.54 -10.95
C LEU A 16 38.87 9.70 -12.46
N LEU A 17 37.94 9.24 -13.29
CA LEU A 17 37.78 9.72 -14.68
C LEU A 17 36.32 10.11 -14.89
N ALA A 18 36.07 11.41 -14.99
CA ALA A 18 34.82 11.97 -15.46
C ALA A 18 34.99 12.37 -16.93
N LEU A 19 34.06 11.98 -17.80
CA LEU A 19 33.74 12.69 -19.04
C LEU A 19 32.25 12.51 -19.34
N GLY A 20 31.53 13.64 -19.34
CA GLY A 20 30.15 13.74 -19.79
C GLY A 20 30.03 14.20 -21.25
N CYS A 21 28.79 14.22 -21.73
CA CYS A 21 28.20 15.02 -22.82
C CYS A 21 26.73 14.56 -22.90
N GLY A 22 25.67 15.34 -23.09
CA GLY A 22 25.46 16.74 -23.43
C GLY A 22 24.04 16.80 -24.01
N THR A 23 23.16 17.64 -23.47
CA THR A 23 21.76 17.77 -23.91
C THR A 23 21.67 18.66 -25.14
N ASN A 24 20.97 18.24 -26.21
CA ASN A 24 20.36 19.13 -27.19
C ASN A 24 19.08 18.49 -27.77
N ALA A 25 17.95 19.18 -27.65
CA ALA A 25 16.74 19.08 -28.48
C ALA A 25 16.61 20.43 -29.23
N PRO A 26 15.79 20.63 -30.30
CA PRO A 26 14.56 19.92 -30.69
C PRO A 26 14.30 19.74 -32.22
N ALA A 27 13.11 19.22 -32.55
CA ALA A 27 12.22 19.56 -33.68
C ALA A 27 11.96 18.53 -34.83
N HIS A 28 10.73 18.01 -34.80
CA HIS A 28 9.70 18.01 -35.86
C HIS A 28 9.68 16.92 -36.97
N SER A 29 8.61 16.11 -36.89
CA SER A 29 7.75 15.57 -37.95
C SER A 29 8.30 14.59 -38.99
N ASP A 30 7.82 13.34 -38.94
CA ASP A 30 6.86 12.89 -39.94
C ASP A 30 5.98 11.74 -39.42
N TYR A 31 4.70 11.77 -39.77
CA TYR A 31 3.71 10.73 -39.52
C TYR A 31 3.55 9.95 -40.84
N THR A 32 3.64 8.63 -40.84
CA THR A 32 2.68 7.79 -41.58
C THR A 32 2.69 6.36 -41.06
N ASP A 33 1.46 5.92 -40.86
CA ASP A 33 0.92 4.63 -40.47
C ASP A 33 1.19 3.54 -41.52
N GLU A 34 1.23 2.27 -41.10
CA GLU A 34 0.38 1.17 -41.61
C GLU A 34 0.60 -0.08 -40.73
N GLY A 35 -0.42 -0.42 -39.96
CA GLY A 35 -0.40 -1.48 -38.96
C GLY A 35 -0.47 -2.92 -39.48
N SER A 36 -0.14 -3.84 -38.58
CA SER A 36 -0.69 -5.20 -38.57
C SER A 36 -0.81 -5.69 -37.13
N ALA A 37 -1.97 -6.26 -36.85
CA ALA A 37 -2.54 -6.49 -35.54
C ALA A 37 -1.90 -7.67 -34.79
N ALA A 38 -1.80 -7.54 -33.46
CA ALA A 38 -2.57 -8.33 -32.49
C ALA A 38 -1.91 -8.30 -31.10
N ALA A 39 -2.78 -8.21 -30.09
CA ALA A 39 -2.57 -8.72 -28.73
C ALA A 39 -1.55 -7.99 -27.84
N GLN A 40 -2.00 -6.95 -27.14
CA GLN A 40 -2.44 -7.05 -25.74
C GLN A 40 -2.51 -5.65 -25.14
N ALA A 41 -3.73 -5.16 -24.98
CA ALA A 41 -4.01 -4.17 -23.97
C ALA A 41 -3.85 -4.87 -22.61
N THR A 42 -2.64 -4.83 -22.05
CA THR A 42 -2.52 -4.87 -20.60
C THR A 42 -2.74 -3.44 -20.14
N ASP A 43 -3.99 -3.14 -19.84
CA ASP A 43 -4.35 -2.07 -18.93
C ASP A 43 -3.74 -2.40 -17.56
N ALA A 44 -2.44 -2.15 -17.45
CA ALA A 44 -1.67 -2.26 -16.22
C ALA A 44 -1.49 -0.84 -15.69
N ARG A 45 -2.58 -0.24 -15.20
CA ARG A 45 -2.42 0.50 -13.95
C ARG A 45 -2.27 -0.52 -12.83
N GLU A 46 -1.10 -1.18 -12.80
CA GLU A 46 -0.59 -1.78 -11.58
C GLU A 46 -0.53 -0.60 -10.60
N SER A 47 -1.52 -0.50 -9.72
CA SER A 47 -1.56 0.57 -8.74
C SER A 47 -0.27 0.48 -7.93
N ASP A 48 0.41 1.60 -7.74
CA ASP A 48 1.68 1.75 -7.00
C ASP A 48 1.50 1.51 -5.49
N VAL A 49 0.57 0.61 -5.12
CA VAL A 49 0.20 0.23 -3.76
C VAL A 49 1.07 -0.96 -3.35
N PRO A 50 1.90 -0.82 -2.30
CA PRO A 50 2.69 -1.93 -1.82
C PRO A 50 1.81 -3.12 -1.39
N ALA A 51 2.15 -4.31 -1.86
CA ALA A 51 1.47 -5.54 -1.43
C ALA A 51 1.80 -5.89 0.02
N VAL A 52 0.82 -6.42 0.74
CA VAL A 52 1.00 -7.00 2.08
C VAL A 52 1.69 -8.35 1.96
N ARG A 53 2.65 -8.60 2.84
CA ARG A 53 3.43 -9.85 2.86
C ARG A 53 3.40 -10.48 4.24
N LEU A 54 3.56 -11.80 4.29
CA LEU A 54 3.85 -12.52 5.52
C LEU A 54 5.27 -12.18 6.00
N ASP A 55 5.60 -12.51 7.24
CA ASP A 55 6.97 -12.38 7.73
C ASP A 55 7.95 -13.26 6.94
N SER A 56 9.25 -13.12 7.21
CA SER A 56 10.30 -13.87 6.50
C SER A 56 10.23 -15.39 6.67
N LEU A 57 9.45 -15.88 7.63
CA LEU A 57 9.21 -17.29 7.91
C LEU A 57 7.83 -17.76 7.39
N GLY A 58 7.03 -16.86 6.83
CA GLY A 58 5.67 -17.13 6.35
C GLY A 58 4.59 -17.06 7.44
N ASN A 59 4.86 -16.45 8.59
CA ASN A 59 3.86 -16.22 9.63
C ASN A 59 3.09 -14.91 9.41
N ARG A 60 1.92 -14.86 10.03
CA ARG A 60 1.11 -13.63 10.14
C ARG A 60 1.71 -12.68 11.15
N TRP A 61 1.51 -11.39 10.92
CA TRP A 61 1.89 -10.32 11.84
C TRP A 61 0.97 -10.29 13.06
N ILE A 62 1.54 -10.02 14.22
CA ILE A 62 0.76 -9.82 15.45
C ILE A 62 0.18 -8.41 15.41
N ALA A 63 -1.14 -8.31 15.35
CA ALA A 63 -1.83 -7.03 15.47
C ALA A 63 -2.16 -6.71 16.93
N ASN A 64 -2.17 -5.42 17.29
CA ASN A 64 -2.74 -5.05 18.57
C ASN A 64 -4.28 -5.25 18.54
N PRO A 65 -4.90 -5.57 19.69
CA PRO A 65 -6.33 -5.90 19.75
C PRO A 65 -7.24 -4.84 19.13
N GLU A 66 -6.89 -3.56 19.26
CA GLU A 66 -7.66 -2.43 18.74
C GLU A 66 -7.68 -2.39 17.21
N THR A 67 -6.57 -2.75 16.54
CA THR A 67 -6.55 -2.89 15.07
C THR A 67 -7.45 -4.04 14.62
N THR A 68 -7.35 -5.21 15.26
CA THR A 68 -8.19 -6.36 14.94
C THR A 68 -9.67 -6.04 15.15
N ALA A 69 -10.00 -5.35 16.24
CA ALA A 69 -11.34 -4.88 16.52
C ALA A 69 -11.82 -3.88 15.45
N GLY A 70 -10.98 -2.94 15.02
CA GLY A 70 -11.37 -1.96 14.02
C GLY A 70 -11.69 -2.55 12.65
N ILE A 71 -10.89 -3.52 12.19
CA ILE A 71 -11.18 -4.26 10.95
C ILE A 71 -12.49 -5.06 11.06
N ALA A 72 -12.73 -5.68 12.23
CA ALA A 72 -13.97 -6.40 12.49
C ALA A 72 -15.18 -5.45 12.50
N ASN A 73 -15.05 -4.26 13.11
CA ASN A 73 -16.09 -3.24 13.15
C ASN A 73 -16.42 -2.71 11.75
N MET A 74 -15.42 -2.40 10.92
CA MET A 74 -15.64 -2.02 9.53
C MET A 74 -16.42 -3.10 8.76
N SER A 75 -16.06 -4.37 8.97
CA SER A 75 -16.78 -5.50 8.37
C SER A 75 -18.23 -5.59 8.85
N ALA A 76 -18.46 -5.38 10.14
CA ALA A 76 -19.80 -5.38 10.73
C ALA A 76 -20.67 -4.21 10.22
N ILE A 77 -20.08 -3.02 10.06
CA ILE A 77 -20.75 -1.84 9.48
C ILE A 77 -21.27 -2.15 8.07
N LEU A 78 -20.44 -2.76 7.22
CA LEU A 78 -20.84 -3.17 5.86
C LEU A 78 -21.93 -4.24 5.87
N GLN A 79 -21.82 -5.23 6.76
CA GLN A 79 -22.80 -6.33 6.87
C GLN A 79 -24.16 -5.86 7.38
N ALA A 80 -24.18 -4.86 8.26
CA ALA A 80 -25.41 -4.29 8.81
C ALA A 80 -26.15 -3.35 7.84
N PHE A 81 -25.50 -2.91 6.77
CA PHE A 81 -26.09 -1.97 5.82
C PHE A 81 -27.14 -2.64 4.93
N ASP A 82 -28.37 -2.14 5.00
CA ASP A 82 -29.44 -2.49 4.06
C ASP A 82 -29.43 -1.52 2.85
N PRO A 83 -29.09 -1.97 1.63
CA PRO A 83 -29.08 -1.10 0.46
C PRO A 83 -30.46 -0.65 -0.02
N ALA A 84 -31.56 -1.29 0.42
CA ALA A 84 -32.91 -0.90 0.02
C ALA A 84 -33.44 0.32 0.79
N SER A 85 -32.95 0.53 2.01
CA SER A 85 -33.46 1.58 2.92
C SER A 85 -32.37 2.43 3.57
N GLY A 86 -31.11 1.98 3.51
CA GLY A 86 -29.98 2.61 4.15
C GLY A 86 -29.52 3.89 3.45
N ASN A 87 -28.89 4.77 4.24
CA ASN A 87 -28.29 6.00 3.75
C ASN A 87 -26.78 5.77 3.50
N ALA A 88 -26.35 5.91 2.25
CA ALA A 88 -24.97 5.66 1.84
C ALA A 88 -23.96 6.64 2.47
N ASP A 89 -24.33 7.91 2.68
CA ASP A 89 -23.46 8.90 3.35
C ASP A 89 -23.23 8.52 4.82
N THR A 90 -24.26 8.00 5.49
CA THR A 90 -24.16 7.52 6.87
C THR A 90 -23.27 6.29 6.96
N LEU A 91 -23.40 5.37 6.00
CA LEU A 91 -22.49 4.22 5.88
C LEU A 91 -21.05 4.68 5.71
N LYS A 92 -20.80 5.59 4.76
CA LYS A 92 -19.47 6.11 4.50
C LYS A 92 -18.86 6.78 5.73
N ALA A 93 -19.62 7.65 6.39
CA ALA A 93 -19.17 8.34 7.59
C ALA A 93 -18.79 7.37 8.71
N ALA A 94 -19.59 6.32 8.93
CA ALA A 94 -19.28 5.29 9.92
C ALA A 94 -18.00 4.50 9.57
N LEU A 95 -17.79 4.19 8.29
CA LEU A 95 -16.56 3.52 7.83
C LEU A 95 -15.33 4.42 7.97
N GLU A 96 -15.45 5.70 7.64
CA GLU A 96 -14.36 6.68 7.79
C GLU A 96 -14.00 6.91 9.26
N GLU A 97 -15.00 6.97 10.15
CA GLU A 97 -14.79 7.06 11.59
C GLU A 97 -14.02 5.85 12.12
N GLU A 98 -14.50 4.63 11.84
CA GLU A 98 -13.83 3.41 12.29
C GLU A 98 -12.43 3.27 11.69
N PHE A 99 -12.27 3.62 10.41
CA PHE A 99 -10.97 3.63 9.75
C PHE A 99 -9.99 4.59 10.43
N GLY A 100 -10.45 5.78 10.84
CA GLY A 100 -9.64 6.72 11.61
C GLY A 100 -9.21 6.17 12.98
N LEU A 101 -10.13 5.50 13.67
CA LEU A 101 -9.87 4.90 14.99
C LEU A 101 -8.80 3.80 14.94
N ILE A 102 -8.66 3.08 13.82
CA ILE A 102 -7.57 2.09 13.63
C ILE A 102 -6.20 2.75 13.78
N PHE A 103 -5.99 3.95 13.20
CA PHE A 103 -4.73 4.67 13.32
C PHE A 103 -4.55 5.27 14.70
N GLU A 104 -5.60 5.88 15.25
CA GLU A 104 -5.56 6.50 16.57
C GLU A 104 -5.18 5.51 17.67
N ARG A 105 -5.61 4.25 17.54
CA ARG A 105 -5.44 3.20 18.54
C ARG A 105 -4.35 2.18 18.16
N CYS A 106 -3.63 2.37 17.06
CA CYS A 106 -2.56 1.47 16.68
C CYS A 106 -1.37 1.64 17.65
N THR A 107 -0.96 0.53 18.27
CA THR A 107 0.24 0.50 19.13
C THR A 107 1.33 -0.39 18.56
N MET A 108 1.15 -0.90 17.33
CA MET A 108 2.17 -1.67 16.65
C MET A 108 3.34 -0.77 16.22
N GLU A 109 4.54 -1.35 16.24
CA GLU A 109 5.76 -0.72 15.75
C GLU A 109 6.47 -1.65 14.75
N GLY A 110 7.43 -1.09 14.01
CA GLY A 110 8.28 -1.84 13.09
C GLY A 110 7.53 -2.42 11.89
N GLU A 111 7.93 -3.61 11.45
CA GLU A 111 7.44 -4.14 10.18
C GLU A 111 5.97 -4.55 10.22
N ALA A 112 5.45 -5.01 11.37
CA ALA A 112 4.00 -5.27 11.52
C ALA A 112 3.16 -4.02 11.25
N HIS A 113 3.62 -2.87 11.75
CA HIS A 113 3.00 -1.57 11.52
C HIS A 113 3.07 -1.16 10.04
N ASN A 114 4.23 -1.32 9.40
CA ASN A 114 4.38 -1.03 7.96
C ASN A 114 3.45 -1.90 7.10
N GLN A 115 3.32 -3.18 7.44
CA GLN A 115 2.43 -4.10 6.72
C GLN A 115 0.96 -3.76 6.97
N LEU A 116 0.60 -3.27 8.17
CA LEU A 116 -0.74 -2.72 8.39
C LEU A 116 -0.99 -1.54 7.45
N HIS A 117 -0.06 -0.60 7.34
CA HIS A 117 -0.21 0.52 6.41
C HIS A 117 -0.44 0.06 4.97
N ASN A 118 0.32 -0.91 4.48
CA ASN A 118 0.11 -1.50 3.15
C ASN A 118 -1.30 -2.09 3.01
N PHE A 119 -1.80 -2.75 4.06
CA PHE A 119 -3.16 -3.32 4.08
C PHE A 119 -4.26 -2.24 4.06
N LEU A 120 -4.02 -1.10 4.71
CA LEU A 120 -5.00 -0.02 4.84
C LEU A 120 -5.04 0.91 3.62
N ILE A 121 -4.01 0.95 2.76
CA ILE A 121 -3.99 1.82 1.56
C ILE A 121 -5.17 1.53 0.60
N PRO A 122 -5.47 0.27 0.21
CA PRO A 122 -6.63 -0.02 -0.62
C PRO A 122 -7.96 0.44 -0.01
N ILE A 123 -8.10 0.32 1.31
CA ILE A 123 -9.29 0.76 2.06
C ILE A 123 -9.42 2.28 1.97
N HIS A 124 -8.32 3.02 2.20
CA HIS A 124 -8.31 4.47 2.08
C HIS A 124 -8.69 4.94 0.68
N HIS A 125 -8.15 4.31 -0.36
CA HIS A 125 -8.50 4.63 -1.75
C HIS A 125 -9.98 4.34 -2.02
N ALA A 126 -10.47 3.17 -1.61
CA ALA A 126 -11.86 2.80 -1.75
C ALA A 126 -12.78 3.80 -1.04
N LEU A 127 -12.47 4.24 0.19
CA LEU A 127 -13.28 5.23 0.93
C LEU A 127 -13.37 6.59 0.23
N ARG A 128 -12.28 7.06 -0.41
CA ARG A 128 -12.30 8.32 -1.16
C ARG A 128 -13.28 8.29 -2.32
N GLU A 129 -13.35 7.16 -3.02
CA GLU A 129 -14.21 6.96 -4.19
C GLU A 129 -15.58 6.39 -3.83
N PHE A 130 -15.76 5.97 -2.57
CA PHE A 130 -16.96 5.27 -2.10
C PHE A 130 -18.21 6.12 -2.28
N ASP A 131 -19.12 5.63 -3.12
CA ASP A 131 -20.47 6.17 -3.27
C ASP A 131 -21.50 5.46 -2.36
N GLY A 132 -21.13 4.28 -1.82
CA GLY A 132 -21.91 3.43 -0.90
C GLY A 132 -23.19 2.83 -1.48
N GLN A 133 -23.68 3.35 -2.59
CA GLN A 133 -24.90 2.91 -3.27
C GLN A 133 -24.61 1.75 -4.22
N ALA A 134 -23.44 1.75 -4.86
CA ALA A 134 -22.97 0.67 -5.69
C ALA A 134 -22.71 -0.59 -4.85
N ALA A 135 -23.35 -1.69 -5.22
CA ALA A 135 -23.06 -2.99 -4.60
C ALA A 135 -21.58 -3.39 -4.76
N ARG A 136 -20.98 -2.99 -5.89
CA ARG A 136 -19.57 -3.26 -6.20
C ARG A 136 -18.63 -2.67 -5.15
N ASP A 137 -18.83 -1.43 -4.71
CA ASP A 137 -17.95 -0.76 -3.75
C ASP A 137 -17.97 -1.49 -2.40
N ARG A 138 -19.17 -1.87 -1.95
CA ARG A 138 -19.37 -2.64 -0.71
C ARG A 138 -18.77 -4.04 -0.80
N GLU A 139 -18.95 -4.72 -1.93
CA GLU A 139 -18.39 -6.05 -2.17
C GLU A 139 -16.86 -6.04 -2.22
N ALA A 140 -16.27 -5.06 -2.91
CA ALA A 140 -14.83 -4.89 -2.99
C ALA A 140 -14.22 -4.62 -1.61
N MET A 141 -14.80 -3.70 -0.83
CA MET A 141 -14.38 -3.41 0.54
C MET A 141 -14.49 -4.65 1.43
N THR A 142 -15.64 -5.33 1.38
CA THR A 142 -15.88 -6.56 2.18
C THR A 142 -14.86 -7.65 1.85
N THR A 143 -14.59 -7.84 0.56
CA THR A 143 -13.62 -8.84 0.08
C THR A 143 -12.22 -8.52 0.59
N HIS A 144 -11.79 -7.25 0.49
CA HIS A 144 -10.48 -6.83 0.98
C HIS A 144 -10.34 -7.01 2.49
N LEU A 145 -11.34 -6.56 3.28
CA LEU A 145 -11.36 -6.73 4.73
C LEU A 145 -11.27 -8.21 5.15
N ALA A 146 -11.93 -9.11 4.41
CA ALA A 146 -11.88 -10.55 4.68
C ALA A 146 -10.47 -11.15 4.49
N THR A 147 -9.57 -10.50 3.73
CA THR A 147 -8.18 -10.96 3.59
C THR A 147 -7.30 -10.63 4.79
N TYR A 148 -7.78 -9.83 5.75
CA TYR A 148 -7.02 -9.44 6.94
C TYR A 148 -6.41 -10.63 7.68
N THR A 149 -7.19 -11.69 7.91
CA THR A 149 -6.76 -12.90 8.63
C THR A 149 -5.76 -13.75 7.86
N THR A 150 -5.51 -13.45 6.59
CA THR A 150 -4.41 -14.04 5.82
C THR A 150 -3.07 -13.49 6.30
N TYR A 151 -3.01 -12.22 6.72
CA TYR A 151 -1.77 -11.51 7.02
C TYR A 151 -1.58 -11.19 8.49
N PHE A 152 -2.65 -11.06 9.27
CA PHE A 152 -2.62 -10.66 10.68
C PHE A 152 -3.29 -11.69 11.59
N GLN A 153 -2.89 -11.70 12.86
CA GLN A 153 -3.51 -12.47 13.95
C GLN A 153 -3.47 -11.71 15.27
#